data_AF-A0A1Y3EX37-F1
#
_entry.id   AF-A0A1Y3EX37-F1
#
_cell.length_a   1.000
_cell.length_b   1.000
_cell.length_c   1.000
_cell.angle_alpha   90.00
_cell.angle_beta   90.00
_cell.angle_gamma   90.00
#
_symmetry.space_group_name_H-M   'P 1'
#
loop_
_entity.id
_entity.type
_entity.pdbx_description
1 polymer ?
#
loop_
_entity_poly.entity_id
_entity_poly.type
_entity_poly.pdbx_seq_one_letter_code
_entity_poly.pdbx_strand_id
1 'polypeptide(L)' 'MESTSLPNKIQASEDTANLLRQFPEFIVEERGEFDVKGKGKMKTYWIVGTNT' A
#
# COMPACT_ATOMS: atom_id res chain seq x y z
N MET A 1 10.45 -5.46 -4.39
CA MET A 1 9.35 -4.78 -3.65
C MET A 1 9.72 -4.47 -2.19
N GLU A 2 10.95 -4.68 -1.73
CA GLU A 2 11.51 -3.89 -0.61
C GLU A 2 12.35 -2.70 -1.12
N SER A 3 12.79 -2.77 -2.37
CA SER A 3 13.72 -1.85 -3.03
C SER A 3 13.20 -0.41 -3.17
N THR A 4 11.90 -0.17 -2.96
CA THR A 4 11.25 1.15 -3.01
C THR A 4 10.45 1.45 -1.75
N SER A 5 10.62 0.66 -0.68
CA SER A 5 9.99 0.89 0.61
C SER A 5 10.73 2.02 1.34
N LEU A 6 9.97 2.95 1.92
CA LEU A 6 10.56 3.97 2.78
C LEU A 6 10.76 3.36 4.18
N PRO A 7 11.88 3.63 4.85
CA PRO A 7 12.08 3.21 6.23
C PRO A 7 10.93 3.76 7.11
N ASN A 8 10.44 2.93 8.03
CA ASN A 8 9.28 3.21 8.90
C ASN A 8 7.94 3.40 8.19
N LYS A 9 7.76 2.91 6.95
CA LYS A 9 6.45 2.84 6.29
C LYS A 9 6.13 1.42 5.83
N ILE A 10 4.88 1.02 5.99
CA ILE A 10 4.41 -0.30 5.55
C ILE A 10 3.76 -0.15 4.17
N GLN A 11 4.40 -0.70 3.15
CA GLN A 11 3.86 -0.71 1.79
C GLN A 11 2.88 -1.89 1.64
N ALA A 12 1.73 -1.61 1.04
CA ALA A 12 0.71 -2.60 0.70
C ALA A 12 0.47 -2.61 -0.82
N SER A 13 0.14 -3.78 -1.36
CA SER A 13 -0.42 -3.89 -2.71
C SER A 13 -1.89 -3.47 -2.73
N GLU A 14 -2.45 -3.28 -3.92
CA GLU A 14 -3.87 -2.98 -4.10
C GLU A 14 -4.79 -3.98 -3.39
N ASP A 15 -4.52 -5.28 -3.52
CA ASP A 15 -5.31 -6.33 -2.86
C ASP A 15 -5.31 -6.17 -1.34
N THR A 16 -4.14 -5.97 -0.75
CA THR A 16 -4.00 -5.77 0.69
C THR A 16 -4.68 -4.48 1.15
N ALA A 17 -4.55 -3.39 0.38
CA ALA A 17 -5.22 -2.13 0.68
C ALA A 17 -6.75 -2.25 0.64
N ASN A 18 -7.30 -2.99 -0.34
CA ASN A 18 -8.74 -3.24 -0.44
C ASN A 18 -9.28 -4.08 0.72
N LEU A 19 -8.50 -5.05 1.20
CA LEU A 19 -8.83 -5.78 2.42
C LEU A 19 -8.84 -4.85 3.64
N LEU A 20 -7.79 -4.04 3.81
CA LEU A 20 -7.66 -3.13 4.95
C LEU A 20 -8.72 -2.02 4.95
N ARG A 21 -9.18 -1.56 3.79
CA ARG A 21 -10.30 -0.59 3.70
C ARG A 21 -11.61 -1.09 4.30
N GLN A 22 -11.79 -2.40 4.43
CA GLN A 22 -12.97 -2.97 5.08
C GLN A 22 -12.92 -2.80 6.61
N PHE A 23 -11.75 -2.49 7.15
CA PHE A 23 -11.52 -2.27 8.56
C PHE A 23 -11.36 -0.75 8.81
N PRO A 24 -12.33 -0.10 9.47
CA PRO A 24 -12.30 1.35 9.70
C PRO A 24 -11.15 1.78 10.64
N GLU A 25 -10.55 0.82 11.35
CA GLU A 25 -9.38 1.03 12.19
C GLU A 25 -8.10 1.24 11.39
N PHE A 26 -8.00 0.86 10.12
CA PHE A 26 -6.78 1.04 9.33
C PHE A 26 -6.87 2.26 8.41
N ILE A 27 -5.84 3.10 8.44
CA ILE A 27 -5.73 4.24 7.54
C ILE A 27 -4.76 3.88 6.42
N VAL A 28 -5.28 3.87 5.19
CA VAL A 28 -4.54 3.48 3.99
C VAL A 28 -4.54 4.63 2.99
N GLU A 29 -3.34 5.07 2.59
CA GLU A 29 -3.16 6.15 1.61
C GLU A 29 -2.66 5.60 0.27
N GLU A 30 -3.18 6.13 -0.84
CA GLU A 30 -2.70 5.78 -2.17
C GLU A 30 -1.34 6.44 -2.43
N ARG A 31 -0.33 5.62 -2.76
CA ARG A 31 0.99 6.12 -3.17
C ARG A 31 1.01 6.45 -4.67
N GLY A 32 0.18 5.77 -5.45
CA GLY A 32 0.12 5.87 -6.90
C GLY A 32 0.48 4.57 -7.60
N GLU A 33 0.51 4.63 -8.93
CA GLU A 33 0.81 3.52 -9.83
C GLU A 33 2.29 3.45 -10.15
N PHE A 34 2.88 2.26 -9.99
CA PHE A 34 4.27 1.99 -10.34
C PHE A 34 4.34 0.94 -11.44
N ASP A 35 5.19 1.16 -12.43
CA ASP A 35 5.43 0.17 -13.46
C ASP A 35 6.38 -0.91 -12.92
N VAL A 36 5.84 -2.11 -12.74
CA VAL A 36 6.61 -3.27 -12.28
C VAL A 36 6.94 -4.10 -13.51
N LYS A 37 8.24 -4.15 -13.84
CA LYS A 37 8.75 -4.94 -14.95
C LYS A 37 8.26 -6.40 -14.85
N GLY A 38 7.44 -6.83 -15.83
CA GLY A 38 6.85 -8.16 -15.89
C GLY A 38 5.43 -8.30 -15.30
N LYS A 39 4.92 -7.30 -14.58
CA LYS A 39 3.53 -7.26 -14.07
C LYS A 39 2.72 -6.06 -14.58
N GLY A 40 3.36 -5.09 -15.24
CA GLY A 40 2.72 -3.87 -15.72
C GLY A 40 2.53 -2.85 -14.58
N LYS A 41 1.56 -1.95 -14.76
CA LYS A 41 1.23 -0.93 -13.75
C LYS A 41 0.56 -1.57 -12.55
N MET A 42 1.14 -1.41 -11.37
CA MET A 42 0.58 -1.85 -10.11
C MET A 42 0.35 -0.65 -9.20
N LYS A 43 -0.86 -0.53 -8.66
CA LYS A 43 -1.14 0.43 -7.58
C LYS A 43 -0.53 -0.06 -6.28
N THR A 44 0.05 0.88 -5.56
CA THR A 44 0.62 0.62 -4.25
C THR A 44 0.10 1.63 -3.25
N TYR A 45 0.06 1.20 -2.01
CA TYR A 45 -0.58 1.92 -0.92
C TYR A 45 0.34 1.96 0.30
N TRP A 46 0.17 2.97 1.14
CA TRP A 46 0.82 3.08 2.43
C TRP A 46 -0.18 2.84 3.55
N ILE A 47 0.18 2.01 4.52
CA ILE A 47 -0.54 1.94 5.79
C ILE A 47 0.06 3.01 6.68
N VAL A 48 -0.69 4.09 6.93
CA VAL A 48 -0.19 5.27 7.63
C VAL A 48 -0.52 5.28 9.12
N GLY A 49 -1.41 4.39 9.55
CA GLY A 49 -1.69 4.21 10.96
C GLY A 49 -2.92 3.36 11.20
N THR A 50 -3.21 3.19 12.48
CA THR A 50 -4.45 2.61 12.95
C THR A 50 -5.15 3.59 13.87
N ASN A 51 -6.47 3.74 13.72
CA ASN A 51 -7.31 4.50 14.62
C ASN A 51 -7.70 3.55 15.77
N THR A 52 -6.91 3.58 16.85
CA THR A 52 -7.19 2.89 18.12
C THR A 52 -7.51 3.93 19.19
#